data_AF-A0A1G6TG43-F1
#
_entry.id   AF-A0A1G6TG43-F1
#
_cell.length_a   1.000
_cell.length_b   1.000
_cell.length_c   1.000
_cell.angle_alpha   90.00
_cell.angle_beta   90.00
_cell.angle_gamma   90.00
#
_symmetry.space_group_name_H-M   'P 1'
#
loop_
_entity.id
_entity.type
_entity.pdbx_description
1 polymer ?
#
loop_
_entity_poly.entity_id
_entity_poly.type
_entity_poly.pdbx_seq_one_letter_code
_entity_poly.pdbx_strand_id
1 'polypeptide(L)'
;MEILGMSLALIVLFVGFGLLIGILFGFFGMGGSFLVTPALLVMGYDANVAVGSGLAFVFGTSVIATLKHRDLGQVDYKLGILMIAGTTAGIEVGKVGLEYLQHIGLAGSVVSVAYVLLLGGIGVFVTYEAMKGSGGGIDHDVDEDADLEDEEIPEIAQKIQSYNVPPMISIRGGFKVSLWMVLAVAFATGVLSGFLGVGGGFIRMPALFYLIGVPVPVAVGTDLFEIVFSGGIGSFLYAQSGAVNLGIVVPLLAGSALGARVGAGATNLVNEEDIKVYFGVMLLLGAIAVAVREIGGLLEMPILDVVSLAIILGAALLVSGAVVYSGVTMLRENASASPPTAD
;
A
#
# COMPACT_ATOMS: atom_id res chain seq x y z
N MET A 1 8.06 0.19 33.25
CA MET A 1 6.72 0.79 33.14
C MET A 1 6.03 0.15 31.98
N GLU A 2 4.92 -0.53 32.22
CA GLU A 2 4.03 -1.04 31.19
C GLU A 2 3.01 0.06 30.87
N ILE A 3 2.90 0.44 29.59
CA ILE A 3 1.91 1.39 29.10
C ILE A 3 1.15 0.65 28.00
N LEU A 4 -0.20 0.65 28.04
CA LEU A 4 -1.04 -0.11 27.11
C LEU A 4 -0.75 -1.63 27.06
N GLY A 5 -0.28 -2.22 28.17
CA GLY A 5 0.07 -3.65 28.24
C GLY A 5 1.37 -4.02 27.51
N MET A 6 2.19 -3.04 27.11
CA MET A 6 3.48 -3.26 26.46
C MET A 6 4.62 -2.58 27.23
N SER A 7 5.83 -3.10 27.03
CA SER A 7 7.05 -2.45 27.51
C SER A 7 7.30 -1.15 26.74
N LEU A 8 7.93 -0.18 27.40
CA LEU A 8 8.31 1.09 26.77
C LEU A 8 9.18 0.86 25.51
N ALA A 9 10.02 -0.17 25.51
CA ALA A 9 10.86 -0.52 24.37
C ALA A 9 10.03 -0.92 23.13
N LEU A 10 8.96 -1.71 23.32
CA LEU A 10 8.06 -2.09 22.23
C LEU A 10 7.27 -0.89 21.70
N ILE A 11 6.84 0.02 22.57
CA ILE A 11 6.19 1.26 22.14
C ILE A 11 7.14 2.08 21.26
N VAL A 12 8.38 2.29 21.72
CA VAL A 12 9.38 3.04 20.95
C VAL A 12 9.67 2.34 19.61
N LEU A 13 9.75 1.01 19.60
CA LEU A 13 9.92 0.23 18.37
C LEU A 13 8.76 0.44 17.39
N PHE A 14 7.51 0.34 17.85
CA PHE A 14 6.35 0.53 16.98
C PHE A 14 6.17 1.98 16.53
N VAL A 15 6.45 2.97 17.37
CA VAL A 15 6.46 4.38 16.95
C VAL A 15 7.57 4.61 15.91
N GLY A 16 8.77 4.09 16.15
CA GLY A 16 9.89 4.21 15.23
C GLY A 16 9.62 3.53 13.89
N PHE A 17 9.15 2.28 13.91
CA PHE A 17 8.76 1.56 12.70
C PHE A 17 7.59 2.26 12.00
N GLY A 18 6.60 2.72 12.76
CA GLY A 18 5.49 3.52 12.24
C GLY A 18 5.96 4.78 11.53
N LEU A 19 7.00 5.46 12.04
CA LEU A 19 7.61 6.62 11.37
C LEU A 19 8.24 6.22 10.03
N LEU A 20 9.01 5.12 9.97
CA LEU A 20 9.62 4.65 8.71
C LEU A 20 8.54 4.28 7.69
N ILE A 21 7.55 3.47 8.09
CA ILE A 21 6.41 3.11 7.24
C ILE A 21 5.61 4.34 6.84
N GLY A 22 5.47 5.31 7.74
CA GLY A 22 4.83 6.60 7.44
C GLY A 22 5.55 7.35 6.34
N ILE A 23 6.88 7.44 6.36
CA ILE A 23 7.66 8.06 5.28
C ILE A 23 7.39 7.34 3.96
N LEU A 24 7.49 6.02 3.94
CA LEU A 24 7.25 5.23 2.74
C LEU A 24 5.81 5.38 2.22
N PHE A 25 4.83 5.35 3.12
CA PHE A 25 3.43 5.54 2.81
C PHE A 25 3.15 6.94 2.26
N GLY A 26 3.64 7.98 2.93
CA GLY A 26 3.47 9.36 2.47
C GLY A 26 4.14 9.60 1.12
N PHE A 27 5.28 8.94 0.89
CA PHE A 27 6.03 9.04 -0.36
C PHE A 27 5.35 8.32 -1.53
N PHE A 28 4.99 7.05 -1.36
CA PHE A 28 4.39 6.22 -2.41
C PHE A 28 2.87 6.40 -2.57
N GLY A 29 2.15 6.93 -1.56
CA GLY A 29 0.70 7.11 -1.61
C GLY A 29 -0.15 5.82 -1.64
N MET A 30 0.44 4.62 -1.65
CA MET A 30 -0.25 3.34 -1.94
C MET A 30 -0.86 2.60 -0.73
N GLY A 31 -0.92 3.21 0.46
CA GLY A 31 -1.41 2.56 1.70
C GLY A 31 -0.35 1.71 2.38
N GLY A 32 0.24 2.18 3.50
CA GLY A 32 1.45 1.58 4.10
C GLY A 32 1.34 0.18 4.70
N SER A 33 0.18 -0.48 4.62
CA SER A 33 -0.07 -1.76 5.29
C SER A 33 0.59 -2.96 4.59
N PHE A 34 1.01 -2.82 3.33
CA PHE A 34 1.72 -3.89 2.61
C PHE A 34 3.02 -4.33 3.30
N LEU A 35 3.56 -3.53 4.24
CA LEU A 35 4.71 -3.86 5.07
C LEU A 35 4.38 -4.09 6.53
N VAL A 36 3.30 -3.50 7.04
CA VAL A 36 2.91 -3.65 8.44
C VAL A 36 2.53 -5.09 8.73
N THR A 37 1.66 -5.70 7.93
CA THR A 37 1.27 -7.09 8.19
C THR A 37 2.46 -8.06 8.10
N PRO A 38 3.32 -8.03 7.07
CA PRO A 38 4.58 -8.79 7.07
C PRO A 38 5.46 -8.55 8.29
N ALA A 39 5.59 -7.31 8.75
CA ALA A 39 6.39 -7.01 9.94
C ALA A 39 5.77 -7.58 11.22
N LEU A 40 4.45 -7.50 11.37
CA LEU A 40 3.73 -8.09 12.50
C LEU A 40 3.81 -9.60 12.49
N LEU A 41 3.65 -10.21 11.30
CA LEU A 41 3.99 -11.61 11.11
C LEU A 41 5.40 -11.81 11.63
N VAL A 42 6.41 -11.13 11.08
CA VAL A 42 7.83 -11.31 11.47
C VAL A 42 8.12 -11.17 12.96
N MET A 43 7.39 -10.31 13.66
CA MET A 43 7.48 -10.14 15.11
C MET A 43 6.78 -11.25 15.93
N GLY A 44 6.22 -12.26 15.27
CA GLY A 44 5.60 -13.42 15.91
C GLY A 44 4.10 -13.29 16.16
N TYR A 45 3.43 -12.27 15.63
CA TYR A 45 1.98 -12.14 15.78
C TYR A 45 1.23 -13.14 14.87
N ASP A 46 0.12 -13.66 15.38
CA ASP A 46 -0.79 -14.52 14.63
C ASP A 46 -1.29 -13.83 13.35
N ALA A 47 -1.53 -14.60 12.29
CA ALA A 47 -1.96 -14.07 11.00
C ALA A 47 -3.23 -13.23 11.10
N ASN A 48 -4.23 -13.69 11.87
CA ASN A 48 -5.44 -12.91 12.13
C ASN A 48 -5.13 -11.54 12.76
N VAL A 49 -4.26 -11.51 13.78
CA VAL A 49 -3.90 -10.28 14.48
C VAL A 49 -3.10 -9.35 13.59
N ALA A 50 -2.17 -9.89 12.81
CA ALA A 50 -1.34 -9.14 11.87
C ALA A 50 -2.20 -8.52 10.76
N VAL A 51 -3.10 -9.30 10.15
CA VAL A 51 -4.04 -8.86 9.10
C VAL A 51 -5.03 -7.82 9.62
N GLY A 52 -5.68 -8.10 10.75
CA GLY A 52 -6.65 -7.17 11.36
C GLY A 52 -6.01 -5.87 11.81
N SER A 53 -4.84 -5.93 12.46
CA SER A 53 -4.08 -4.74 12.85
C SER A 53 -3.55 -3.96 11.64
N GLY A 54 -3.16 -4.65 10.56
CA GLY A 54 -2.80 -4.02 9.28
C GLY A 54 -3.96 -3.25 8.66
N LEU A 55 -5.16 -3.82 8.63
CA LEU A 55 -6.37 -3.12 8.15
C LEU A 55 -6.74 -1.92 9.04
N ALA A 56 -6.57 -2.04 10.36
CA ALA A 56 -6.79 -0.91 11.27
C ALA A 56 -5.74 0.20 11.06
N PHE A 57 -4.49 -0.17 10.81
CA PHE A 57 -3.43 0.78 10.47
C PHE A 57 -3.72 1.47 9.13
N VAL A 58 -4.06 0.71 8.07
CA VAL A 58 -4.35 1.30 6.76
C VAL A 58 -5.53 2.25 6.83
N PHE A 59 -6.58 1.90 7.57
CA PHE A 59 -7.73 2.77 7.83
C PHE A 59 -7.32 4.10 8.45
N GLY A 60 -6.51 4.08 9.51
CA GLY A 60 -6.04 5.29 10.16
C GLY A 60 -5.18 6.15 9.23
N THR A 61 -4.28 5.53 8.47
CA THR A 61 -3.41 6.25 7.52
C THR A 61 -4.16 6.80 6.30
N SER A 62 -5.17 6.08 5.80
CA SER A 62 -5.95 6.49 4.63
C SER A 62 -6.86 7.66 4.98
N VAL A 63 -7.46 7.70 6.18
CA VAL A 63 -8.22 8.89 6.63
C VAL A 63 -7.33 10.14 6.58
N ILE A 64 -6.09 10.05 7.06
CA ILE A 64 -5.13 11.18 7.03
C ILE A 64 -4.80 11.57 5.59
N ALA A 65 -4.56 10.60 4.70
CA ALA A 65 -4.21 10.86 3.30
C ALA A 65 -5.37 11.38 2.45
N THR A 66 -6.58 10.82 2.60
CA THR A 66 -7.79 11.26 1.90
C THR A 66 -8.14 12.70 2.27
N LEU A 67 -7.97 13.11 3.54
CA LEU A 67 -8.19 14.50 3.93
C LEU A 67 -7.24 15.48 3.22
N LYS A 68 -6.03 15.04 2.87
CA LYS A 68 -5.07 15.85 2.08
C LYS A 68 -5.44 15.91 0.59
N HIS A 69 -5.99 14.85 0.02
CA HIS A 69 -6.29 14.75 -1.43
C HIS A 69 -7.74 15.14 -1.79
N ARG A 70 -8.64 15.28 -0.82
CA ARG A 70 -10.06 15.59 -1.06
C ARG A 70 -10.25 16.89 -1.85
N ASP A 71 -9.36 17.84 -1.66
CA ASP A 71 -9.48 19.19 -2.22
C ASP A 71 -9.08 19.27 -3.71
N LEU A 72 -8.52 18.18 -4.28
CA LEU A 72 -8.08 18.11 -5.69
C LEU A 72 -9.18 17.69 -6.66
N GLY A 73 -10.37 17.33 -6.18
CA GLY A 73 -11.49 16.94 -7.06
C GLY A 73 -11.28 15.64 -7.85
N GLN A 74 -10.26 14.85 -7.55
CA GLN A 74 -9.89 13.63 -8.26
C GLN A 74 -10.71 12.38 -7.87
N VAL A 75 -11.56 12.49 -6.85
CA VAL A 75 -12.38 11.36 -6.39
C VAL A 75 -13.60 11.19 -7.29
N ASP A 76 -13.72 10.04 -7.96
CA ASP A 76 -14.98 9.60 -8.56
C ASP A 76 -15.80 8.80 -7.54
N TYR A 77 -16.77 9.45 -6.93
CA TYR A 77 -17.63 8.83 -5.91
C TYR A 77 -18.48 7.67 -6.46
N LYS A 78 -18.84 7.69 -7.75
CA LYS A 78 -19.67 6.63 -8.35
C LYS A 78 -18.84 5.36 -8.51
N LEU A 79 -17.62 5.49 -9.03
CA LEU A 79 -16.64 4.41 -9.11
C LEU A 79 -16.28 3.90 -7.71
N GLY A 80 -16.01 4.82 -6.78
CA GLY A 80 -15.67 4.50 -5.39
C GLY A 80 -16.76 3.69 -4.68
N ILE A 81 -18.04 4.08 -4.78
CA ILE A 81 -19.15 3.34 -4.16
C ILE A 81 -19.28 1.92 -4.74
N LEU A 82 -19.11 1.78 -6.05
CA LEU A 82 -19.16 0.46 -6.69
C LEU A 82 -18.00 -0.43 -6.24
N MET A 83 -16.80 0.16 -6.12
CA MET A 83 -15.65 -0.55 -5.59
C MET A 83 -15.87 -0.98 -4.14
N ILE A 84 -16.41 -0.12 -3.28
CA ILE A 84 -16.75 -0.47 -1.88
C ILE A 84 -17.65 -1.70 -1.82
N ALA A 85 -18.66 -1.81 -2.69
CA ALA A 85 -19.54 -2.97 -2.72
C ALA A 85 -18.77 -4.26 -3.07
N GLY A 86 -17.93 -4.23 -4.10
CA GLY A 86 -17.11 -5.37 -4.50
C GLY A 86 -16.06 -5.74 -3.46
N THR A 87 -15.34 -4.75 -2.92
CA THR A 87 -14.27 -4.97 -1.92
C THR A 87 -14.82 -5.43 -0.59
N THR A 88 -15.99 -4.95 -0.15
CA THR A 88 -16.64 -5.44 1.07
C THR A 88 -16.94 -6.94 0.96
N ALA A 89 -17.56 -7.38 -0.14
CA ALA A 89 -17.82 -8.79 -0.38
C ALA A 89 -16.51 -9.59 -0.47
N GLY A 90 -15.49 -9.04 -1.12
CA GLY A 90 -14.17 -9.65 -1.19
C GLY A 90 -13.50 -9.81 0.18
N ILE A 91 -13.54 -8.77 1.01
CA ILE A 91 -12.94 -8.77 2.36
C ILE A 91 -13.60 -9.82 3.23
N GLU A 92 -14.92 -9.96 3.17
CA GLU A 92 -15.64 -10.98 3.92
C GLU A 92 -15.21 -12.39 3.49
N VAL A 93 -15.12 -12.65 2.19
CA VAL A 93 -14.60 -13.92 1.66
C VAL A 93 -13.15 -14.16 2.07
N GLY A 94 -12.28 -13.14 1.97
CA GLY A 94 -10.87 -13.22 2.36
C GLY A 94 -10.70 -13.49 3.85
N LYS A 95 -11.48 -12.82 4.70
CA LYS A 95 -11.50 -13.02 6.15
C LYS A 95 -11.95 -14.43 6.51
N VAL A 96 -13.09 -14.87 5.96
CA VAL A 96 -13.62 -16.23 6.22
C VAL A 96 -12.60 -17.29 5.78
N GLY A 97 -11.95 -17.08 4.63
CA GLY A 97 -10.86 -17.93 4.17
C GLY A 97 -9.70 -17.96 5.17
N LEU A 98 -9.26 -16.80 5.66
CA LEU A 98 -8.17 -16.73 6.65
C LEU A 98 -8.55 -17.40 7.97
N GLU A 99 -9.75 -17.15 8.50
CA GLU A 99 -10.22 -17.77 9.75
C GLU A 99 -10.31 -19.30 9.61
N TYR A 100 -10.80 -19.80 8.47
CA TYR A 100 -10.79 -21.23 8.17
C TYR A 100 -9.36 -21.80 8.17
N LEU A 101 -8.41 -21.10 7.53
CA LEU A 101 -7.01 -21.48 7.51
C LEU A 101 -6.36 -21.43 8.90
N GLN A 102 -6.79 -20.49 9.75
CA GLN A 102 -6.31 -20.35 11.13
C GLN A 102 -6.78 -21.56 11.96
N HIS A 103 -8.03 -21.99 11.78
CA HIS A 103 -8.57 -23.17 12.48
C HIS A 103 -7.82 -24.46 12.17
N ILE A 104 -7.31 -24.62 10.94
CA ILE A 104 -6.50 -25.77 10.53
C ILE A 104 -4.99 -25.56 10.76
N GLY A 105 -4.59 -24.41 11.33
CA GLY A 105 -3.19 -24.09 11.64
C GLY A 105 -2.30 -23.72 10.45
N LEU A 106 -2.88 -23.45 9.27
CA LEU A 106 -2.14 -23.14 8.04
C LEU A 106 -2.13 -21.65 7.66
N ALA A 107 -2.85 -20.79 8.40
CA ALA A 107 -2.95 -19.37 8.08
C ALA A 107 -1.59 -18.67 7.96
N GLY A 108 -0.68 -18.89 8.92
CA GLY A 108 0.66 -18.30 8.89
C GLY A 108 1.39 -18.59 7.58
N SER A 109 1.53 -19.88 7.25
CA SER A 109 2.27 -20.31 6.06
C SER A 109 1.63 -19.87 4.76
N VAL A 110 0.30 -19.97 4.62
CA VAL A 110 -0.37 -19.55 3.37
C VAL A 110 -0.30 -18.04 3.20
N VAL A 111 -0.46 -17.27 4.28
CA VAL A 111 -0.29 -15.81 4.23
C VAL A 111 1.15 -15.44 3.88
N SER A 112 2.15 -16.08 4.50
CA SER A 112 3.57 -15.88 4.16
C SER A 112 3.84 -16.15 2.68
N VAL A 113 3.40 -17.30 2.16
CA VAL A 113 3.58 -17.67 0.74
C VAL A 113 2.88 -16.66 -0.17
N ALA A 114 1.64 -16.28 0.15
CA ALA A 114 0.92 -15.29 -0.62
C ALA A 114 1.65 -13.93 -0.63
N TYR A 115 2.21 -13.50 0.49
CA TYR A 115 3.05 -12.30 0.57
C TYR A 115 4.32 -12.41 -0.27
N VAL A 116 5.03 -13.54 -0.21
CA VAL A 116 6.26 -13.74 -0.99
C VAL A 116 5.95 -13.69 -2.48
N LEU A 117 4.88 -14.36 -2.93
CA LEU A 117 4.48 -14.33 -4.34
C LEU A 117 4.03 -12.94 -4.78
N LEU A 118 3.29 -12.24 -3.93
CA LEU A 118 2.72 -10.94 -4.25
C LEU A 118 3.80 -9.84 -4.25
N LEU A 119 4.54 -9.69 -3.15
CA LEU A 119 5.61 -8.71 -3.04
C LEU A 119 6.76 -9.04 -3.98
N GLY A 120 7.12 -10.32 -4.11
CA GLY A 120 8.16 -10.77 -5.04
C GLY A 120 7.76 -10.55 -6.49
N GLY A 121 6.54 -10.91 -6.87
CA GLY A 121 6.02 -10.73 -8.23
C GLY A 121 5.94 -9.25 -8.63
N ILE A 122 5.30 -8.42 -7.81
CA ILE A 122 5.19 -6.98 -8.07
C ILE A 122 6.58 -6.32 -8.00
N GLY A 123 7.41 -6.68 -7.02
CA GLY A 123 8.76 -6.15 -6.87
C GLY A 123 9.66 -6.45 -8.07
N VAL A 124 9.64 -7.68 -8.58
CA VAL A 124 10.38 -8.07 -9.80
C VAL A 124 9.84 -7.30 -11.00
N PHE A 125 8.51 -7.23 -11.16
CA PHE A 125 7.89 -6.53 -12.28
C PHE A 125 8.26 -5.04 -12.31
N VAL A 126 8.09 -4.33 -11.19
CA VAL A 126 8.41 -2.90 -11.10
C VAL A 126 9.89 -2.64 -11.30
N THR A 127 10.76 -3.46 -10.68
CA THR A 127 12.23 -3.30 -10.84
C THR A 127 12.66 -3.56 -12.29
N TYR A 128 12.07 -4.56 -12.94
CA TYR A 128 12.35 -4.85 -14.35
C TYR A 128 11.93 -3.71 -15.27
N GLU A 129 10.75 -3.12 -15.05
CA GLU A 129 10.27 -1.99 -15.85
C GLU A 129 11.13 -0.74 -15.65
N ALA A 130 11.53 -0.46 -14.40
CA ALA A 130 12.46 0.63 -14.09
C ALA A 130 13.81 0.49 -14.81
N MET A 131 14.36 -0.73 -14.89
CA MET A 131 15.63 -0.99 -15.59
C MET A 131 15.52 -0.89 -17.12
N LYS A 132 14.33 -1.08 -17.67
CA LYS A 132 14.12 -1.08 -19.13
C LYS A 132 14.00 0.34 -19.70
N GLY A 133 13.93 1.38 -18.86
CA GLY A 133 13.72 2.77 -19.28
C GLY A 133 12.42 2.97 -20.05
N SER A 134 11.48 2.03 -19.90
CA SER A 134 10.16 2.10 -20.50
C SER A 134 9.34 3.01 -19.61
N GLY A 135 8.98 4.20 -20.11
CA GLY A 135 8.20 5.21 -19.41
C GLY A 135 6.78 4.78 -19.02
N GLY A 136 6.44 3.49 -19.13
CA GLY A 136 5.14 2.94 -18.74
C GLY A 136 5.04 2.61 -17.26
N GLY A 137 5.67 3.39 -16.39
CA GLY A 137 5.54 3.18 -14.95
C GLY A 137 4.30 3.87 -14.38
N ILE A 138 4.01 3.55 -13.12
CA ILE A 138 2.99 4.25 -12.35
C ILE A 138 3.57 5.63 -12.03
N ASP A 139 3.30 6.59 -12.90
CA ASP A 139 3.59 8.00 -12.62
C ASP A 139 2.90 8.37 -11.30
N HIS A 140 3.71 8.74 -10.31
CA HIS A 140 3.24 9.28 -9.05
C HIS A 140 3.11 10.81 -9.09
N ASP A 141 3.49 11.42 -10.22
CA ASP A 141 3.26 12.81 -10.52
C ASP A 141 1.77 12.99 -10.82
N VAL A 142 1.03 13.27 -9.75
CA VAL A 142 -0.31 13.84 -9.86
C VAL A 142 -0.10 15.30 -10.26
N ASP A 143 0.15 15.55 -11.54
CA ASP A 143 0.12 16.92 -12.06
C ASP A 143 -1.28 17.50 -11.76
N GLU A 144 -1.30 18.53 -10.91
CA GLU A 144 -2.53 19.17 -10.40
C GLU A 144 -3.36 19.80 -11.53
N ASP A 145 -2.76 20.01 -12.70
CA ASP A 145 -3.31 20.71 -13.87
C ASP A 145 -3.32 19.86 -15.17
N ALA A 146 -3.09 18.54 -15.11
CA ALA A 146 -3.16 17.71 -16.31
C ALA A 146 -4.61 17.59 -16.83
N ASP A 147 -4.83 18.05 -18.06
CA ASP A 147 -6.10 17.85 -18.76
C ASP A 147 -6.34 16.33 -18.91
N LEU A 148 -7.40 15.81 -18.28
CA LEU A 148 -7.78 14.38 -18.27
C LEU A 148 -7.97 13.76 -19.67
N GLU A 149 -7.99 14.58 -20.73
CA GLU A 149 -8.17 14.19 -22.12
C GLU A 149 -6.86 13.76 -22.81
N ASP A 150 -5.69 14.11 -22.25
CA ASP A 150 -4.37 13.86 -22.86
C ASP A 150 -3.60 12.68 -22.24
N GLU A 151 -4.14 11.99 -21.23
CA GLU A 151 -3.49 10.82 -20.63
C GLU A 151 -3.49 9.60 -21.57
N GLU A 152 -2.29 9.10 -21.90
CA GLU A 152 -2.12 7.90 -22.71
C GLU A 152 -2.59 6.64 -21.96
N ILE A 153 -3.76 6.11 -22.35
CA ILE A 153 -4.28 4.84 -21.81
C ILE A 153 -3.37 3.68 -22.22
N PRO A 154 -2.91 2.82 -21.30
CA PRO A 154 -2.07 1.67 -21.63
C PRO A 154 -2.68 0.75 -22.70
N GLU A 155 -1.85 0.19 -23.59
CA GLU A 155 -2.31 -0.71 -24.67
C GLU A 155 -3.12 -1.92 -24.17
N ILE A 156 -2.76 -2.43 -22.98
CA ILE A 156 -3.48 -3.53 -22.30
C ILE A 156 -4.90 -3.09 -21.95
N ALA A 157 -5.05 -1.89 -21.38
CA ALA A 157 -6.35 -1.33 -21.03
C ALA A 157 -7.19 -1.05 -22.28
N GLN A 158 -6.60 -0.53 -23.36
CA GLN A 158 -7.31 -0.35 -24.64
C GLN A 158 -7.85 -1.67 -25.19
N LYS A 159 -7.04 -2.74 -25.11
CA LYS A 159 -7.46 -4.08 -25.52
C LYS A 159 -8.57 -4.63 -24.64
N ILE A 160 -8.55 -4.39 -23.34
CA ILE A 160 -9.62 -4.86 -22.45
C ILE A 160 -10.90 -4.02 -22.62
N GLN A 161 -10.78 -2.71 -22.80
CA GLN A 161 -11.91 -1.82 -23.13
C GLN A 161 -12.58 -2.21 -24.46
N SER A 162 -11.86 -2.86 -25.38
CA SER A 162 -12.48 -3.41 -26.60
C SER A 162 -13.55 -4.46 -26.32
N TYR A 163 -13.41 -5.21 -25.21
CA TYR A 163 -14.46 -6.07 -24.67
C TYR A 163 -15.45 -5.20 -23.90
N ASN A 164 -16.31 -4.48 -24.64
CA ASN A 164 -17.41 -3.70 -24.06
C ASN A 164 -18.46 -4.64 -23.42
N VAL A 165 -18.20 -5.09 -22.19
CA VAL A 165 -19.13 -5.95 -21.45
C VAL A 165 -20.15 -5.07 -20.72
N PRO A 166 -21.43 -5.04 -21.15
CA PRO A 166 -22.46 -4.25 -20.48
C PRO A 166 -22.79 -4.82 -19.08
N PRO A 167 -23.20 -3.98 -18.10
CA PRO A 167 -23.53 -2.56 -18.24
C PRO A 167 -22.30 -1.65 -18.13
N MET A 168 -22.27 -0.62 -18.98
CA MET A 168 -21.22 0.39 -18.98
C MET A 168 -21.58 1.54 -18.04
N ILE A 169 -20.63 1.99 -17.25
CA ILE A 169 -20.77 3.17 -16.40
C ILE A 169 -19.85 4.28 -16.91
N SER A 170 -20.35 5.50 -16.94
CA SER A 170 -19.52 6.68 -17.12
C SER A 170 -18.82 7.03 -15.80
N ILE A 171 -17.52 7.24 -15.89
CA ILE A 171 -16.63 7.82 -14.88
C ILE A 171 -16.41 9.30 -15.24
N ARG A 172 -15.99 10.09 -14.26
CA ARG A 172 -15.36 11.41 -14.43
C ARG A 172 -14.31 11.39 -15.55
N GLY A 173 -14.30 12.42 -16.40
CA GLY A 173 -13.48 12.46 -17.62
C GLY A 173 -14.14 11.85 -18.86
N GLY A 174 -15.41 11.41 -18.79
CA GLY A 174 -16.14 10.90 -19.95
C GLY A 174 -15.82 9.45 -20.32
N PHE A 175 -14.88 8.82 -19.62
CA PHE A 175 -14.50 7.42 -19.79
C PHE A 175 -15.66 6.47 -19.44
N LYS A 176 -15.82 5.43 -20.24
CA LYS A 176 -16.80 4.37 -20.01
C LYS A 176 -16.09 3.10 -19.62
N VAL A 177 -16.43 2.55 -18.46
CA VAL A 177 -15.88 1.26 -18.00
C VAL A 177 -16.97 0.24 -17.79
N SER A 178 -16.61 -1.04 -17.87
CA SER A 178 -17.53 -2.14 -17.56
C SER A 178 -17.73 -2.26 -16.05
N LEU A 179 -18.99 -2.27 -15.62
CA LEU A 179 -19.33 -2.50 -14.21
C LEU A 179 -18.78 -3.83 -13.69
N TRP A 180 -18.87 -4.89 -14.49
CA TRP A 180 -18.41 -6.23 -14.10
C TRP A 180 -16.91 -6.27 -13.87
N MET A 181 -16.14 -5.54 -14.69
CA MET A 181 -14.70 -5.47 -14.54
C MET A 181 -14.31 -4.72 -13.26
N VAL A 182 -14.96 -3.58 -12.99
CA VAL A 182 -14.76 -2.83 -11.74
C VAL A 182 -15.09 -3.71 -10.54
N LEU A 183 -16.24 -4.38 -10.54
CA LEU A 183 -16.65 -5.25 -9.44
C LEU A 183 -15.72 -6.46 -9.29
N ALA A 184 -15.22 -7.03 -10.38
CA ALA A 184 -14.29 -8.16 -10.32
C ALA A 184 -12.92 -7.75 -9.73
N VAL A 185 -12.38 -6.61 -10.16
CA VAL A 185 -11.12 -6.05 -9.61
C VAL A 185 -11.32 -5.67 -8.14
N ALA A 186 -12.42 -4.99 -7.82
CA ALA A 186 -12.78 -4.64 -6.45
C ALA A 186 -12.92 -5.88 -5.57
N PHE A 187 -13.63 -6.91 -6.04
CA PHE A 187 -13.77 -8.18 -5.32
C PHE A 187 -12.42 -8.88 -5.12
N ALA A 188 -11.62 -9.03 -6.17
CA ALA A 188 -10.31 -9.70 -6.09
C ALA A 188 -9.35 -8.97 -5.15
N THR A 189 -9.25 -7.65 -5.27
CA THR A 189 -8.43 -6.83 -4.35
C THR A 189 -9.00 -6.83 -2.93
N GLY A 190 -10.32 -6.93 -2.77
CA GLY A 190 -10.99 -7.13 -1.49
C GLY A 190 -10.64 -8.47 -0.85
N VAL A 191 -10.64 -9.57 -1.60
CA VAL A 191 -10.20 -10.89 -1.11
C VAL A 191 -8.75 -10.85 -0.66
N LEU A 192 -7.86 -10.27 -1.47
CA LEU A 192 -6.46 -10.09 -1.10
C LEU A 192 -6.29 -9.18 0.12
N SER A 193 -7.07 -8.10 0.22
CA SER A 193 -7.04 -7.18 1.35
C SER A 193 -7.56 -7.83 2.63
N GLY A 194 -8.66 -8.58 2.57
CA GLY A 194 -9.18 -9.34 3.70
C GLY A 194 -8.27 -10.47 4.13
N PHE A 195 -7.59 -11.14 3.18
CA PHE A 195 -6.71 -12.26 3.47
C PHE A 195 -5.31 -11.84 3.97
N LEU A 196 -4.76 -10.75 3.40
CA LEU A 196 -3.40 -10.29 3.68
C LEU A 196 -3.37 -9.05 4.58
N GLY A 197 -4.45 -8.28 4.69
CA GLY A 197 -4.50 -7.07 5.51
C GLY A 197 -3.78 -5.86 4.92
N VAL A 198 -3.46 -5.91 3.63
CA VAL A 198 -2.68 -4.89 2.92
C VAL A 198 -3.48 -3.64 2.52
N GLY A 199 -4.80 -3.61 2.70
CA GLY A 199 -5.64 -2.47 2.33
C GLY A 199 -5.95 -2.32 0.84
N GLY A 200 -5.47 -3.24 -0.01
CA GLY A 200 -5.82 -3.33 -1.43
C GLY A 200 -5.24 -2.26 -2.36
N GLY A 201 -4.93 -1.06 -1.84
CA GLY A 201 -4.59 0.12 -2.65
C GLY A 201 -3.41 -0.04 -3.61
N PHE A 202 -2.27 -0.51 -3.10
CA PHE A 202 -1.07 -0.78 -3.90
C PHE A 202 -1.25 -1.83 -5.02
N ILE A 203 -2.34 -2.61 -5.02
CA ILE A 203 -2.70 -3.51 -6.12
C ILE A 203 -3.80 -2.88 -6.98
N ARG A 204 -4.76 -2.24 -6.33
CA ARG A 204 -5.98 -1.74 -6.95
C ARG A 204 -5.72 -0.52 -7.81
N MET A 205 -4.88 0.42 -7.38
CA MET A 205 -4.48 1.56 -8.18
C MET A 205 -3.85 1.12 -9.52
N PRO A 206 -2.81 0.25 -9.55
CA PRO A 206 -2.31 -0.30 -10.81
C PRO A 206 -3.36 -1.06 -11.62
N ALA A 207 -4.27 -1.78 -10.97
CA ALA A 207 -5.34 -2.49 -11.67
C ALA A 207 -6.34 -1.54 -12.35
N LEU A 208 -6.70 -0.43 -11.71
CA LEU A 208 -7.56 0.61 -12.31
C LEU A 208 -6.89 1.24 -13.53
N PHE A 209 -5.58 1.49 -13.46
CA PHE A 209 -4.83 2.09 -14.55
C PHE A 209 -4.56 1.09 -15.68
N TYR A 210 -3.84 -0.01 -15.44
CA TYR A 210 -3.39 -0.93 -16.49
C TYR A 210 -4.47 -1.88 -17.01
N LEU A 211 -5.45 -2.27 -16.19
CA LEU A 211 -6.50 -3.19 -16.64
C LEU A 211 -7.71 -2.42 -17.14
N ILE A 212 -8.18 -1.43 -16.38
CA ILE A 212 -9.43 -0.72 -16.69
C ILE A 212 -9.18 0.52 -17.58
N GLY A 213 -8.01 1.17 -17.47
CA GLY A 213 -7.69 2.40 -18.20
C GLY A 213 -8.35 3.63 -17.58
N VAL A 214 -8.50 3.66 -16.27
CA VAL A 214 -8.92 4.87 -15.54
C VAL A 214 -7.71 5.81 -15.46
N PRO A 215 -7.87 7.12 -15.75
CA PRO A 215 -6.80 8.10 -15.60
C PRO A 215 -6.14 8.04 -14.23
N VAL A 216 -4.82 8.23 -14.17
CA VAL A 216 -4.00 8.07 -12.96
C VAL A 216 -4.52 8.93 -11.80
N PRO A 217 -4.80 10.24 -11.96
CA PRO A 217 -5.31 11.08 -10.87
C PRO A 217 -6.65 10.56 -10.34
N VAL A 218 -7.54 10.14 -11.24
CA VAL A 218 -8.86 9.60 -10.86
C VAL A 218 -8.72 8.25 -10.15
N ALA A 219 -7.81 7.39 -10.61
CA ALA A 219 -7.50 6.11 -9.98
C ALA A 219 -6.96 6.29 -8.56
N VAL A 220 -5.96 7.16 -8.37
CA VAL A 220 -5.37 7.46 -7.04
C VAL A 220 -6.43 8.02 -6.09
N GLY A 221 -7.14 9.08 -6.51
CA GLY A 221 -8.14 9.72 -5.67
C GLY A 221 -9.27 8.79 -5.27
N THR A 222 -9.80 8.02 -6.23
CA THR A 222 -10.89 7.07 -5.99
C THR A 222 -10.44 5.89 -5.12
N ASP A 223 -9.22 5.39 -5.32
CA ASP A 223 -8.65 4.31 -4.51
C ASP A 223 -8.42 4.76 -3.05
N LEU A 224 -7.84 5.94 -2.82
CA LEU A 224 -7.68 6.48 -1.46
C LEU A 224 -9.03 6.63 -0.74
N PHE A 225 -10.05 7.14 -1.41
CA PHE A 225 -11.41 7.22 -0.88
C PHE A 225 -11.94 5.82 -0.51
N GLU A 226 -11.76 4.85 -1.39
CA GLU A 226 -12.18 3.47 -1.17
C GLU A 226 -11.48 2.85 0.06
N ILE A 227 -10.16 3.04 0.22
CA ILE A 227 -9.35 2.42 1.29
C ILE A 227 -9.84 2.85 2.67
N VAL A 228 -10.37 4.08 2.81
CA VAL A 228 -11.00 4.53 4.06
C VAL A 228 -12.16 3.60 4.44
N PHE A 229 -13.01 3.25 3.48
CA PHE A 229 -14.16 2.39 3.75
C PHE A 229 -13.76 0.92 3.86
N SER A 230 -12.91 0.41 2.97
CA SER A 230 -12.52 -1.00 3.00
C SER A 230 -11.62 -1.35 4.18
N GLY A 231 -10.66 -0.47 4.53
CA GLY A 231 -9.88 -0.58 5.76
C GLY A 231 -10.76 -0.45 7.01
N GLY A 232 -11.73 0.48 7.00
CA GLY A 232 -12.69 0.64 8.09
C GLY A 232 -13.57 -0.59 8.31
N ILE A 233 -14.19 -1.12 7.24
CA ILE A 233 -15.02 -2.33 7.28
C ILE A 233 -14.16 -3.55 7.66
N GLY A 234 -13.00 -3.73 7.01
CA GLY A 234 -12.11 -4.85 7.30
C GLY A 234 -11.60 -4.84 8.74
N SER A 235 -11.13 -3.69 9.23
CA SER A 235 -10.72 -3.55 10.63
C SER A 235 -11.86 -3.80 11.60
N PHE A 236 -13.08 -3.34 11.30
CA PHE A 236 -14.26 -3.62 12.12
C PHE A 236 -14.61 -5.11 12.14
N LEU A 237 -14.55 -5.80 10.99
CA LEU A 237 -14.82 -7.23 10.90
C LEU A 237 -13.78 -8.06 11.68
N TYR A 238 -12.50 -7.70 11.64
CA TYR A 238 -11.46 -8.36 12.46
C TYR A 238 -11.52 -7.96 13.94
N ALA A 239 -11.94 -6.73 14.25
CA ALA A 239 -12.10 -6.29 15.63
C ALA A 239 -13.19 -7.10 16.35
N GLN A 240 -14.27 -7.49 15.64
CA GLN A 240 -15.32 -8.36 16.19
C GLN A 240 -14.80 -9.75 16.61
N SER A 241 -13.76 -10.27 15.97
CA SER A 241 -13.10 -11.52 16.38
C SER A 241 -11.93 -11.31 17.33
N GLY A 242 -11.71 -10.09 17.84
CA GLY A 242 -10.61 -9.76 18.76
C GLY A 242 -9.24 -9.70 18.09
N ALA A 243 -9.19 -9.70 16.76
CA ALA A 243 -7.97 -9.78 15.96
C ALA A 243 -7.37 -8.41 15.60
N VAL A 244 -7.74 -7.35 16.30
CA VAL A 244 -7.14 -6.01 16.16
C VAL A 244 -6.45 -5.64 17.46
N ASN A 245 -5.12 -5.52 17.43
CA ASN A 245 -4.35 -5.14 18.59
C ASN A 245 -4.08 -3.64 18.59
N LEU A 246 -4.92 -2.88 19.31
CA LEU A 246 -4.78 -1.43 19.43
C LEU A 246 -3.47 -1.00 20.12
N GLY A 247 -2.88 -1.87 20.95
CA GLY A 247 -1.57 -1.65 21.53
C GLY A 247 -0.49 -1.48 20.46
N ILE A 248 -0.60 -2.18 19.33
CA ILE A 248 0.35 -2.07 18.21
C ILE A 248 -0.06 -0.94 17.26
N VAL A 249 -1.35 -0.89 16.91
CA VAL A 249 -1.88 0.01 15.89
C VAL A 249 -1.72 1.47 16.28
N VAL A 250 -1.99 1.84 17.54
CA VAL A 250 -1.94 3.23 17.99
C VAL A 250 -0.51 3.81 17.93
N PRO A 251 0.53 3.14 18.49
CA PRO A 251 1.91 3.56 18.31
C PRO A 251 2.36 3.64 16.85
N LEU A 252 1.98 2.66 16.01
CA LEU A 252 2.29 2.68 14.57
C LEU A 252 1.68 3.90 13.89
N LEU A 253 0.40 4.19 14.15
CA LEU A 253 -0.28 5.37 13.61
C LEU A 253 0.35 6.67 14.10
N ALA A 254 0.76 6.74 15.37
CA ALA A 254 1.42 7.92 15.93
C ALA A 254 2.75 8.22 15.21
N GLY A 255 3.58 7.20 14.99
CA GLY A 255 4.79 7.32 14.19
C GLY A 255 4.48 7.67 12.73
N SER A 256 3.52 6.96 12.14
CA SER A 256 3.16 7.10 10.73
C SER A 256 2.60 8.48 10.39
N ALA A 257 1.86 9.11 11.30
CA ALA A 257 1.33 10.46 11.08
C ALA A 257 2.46 11.49 10.92
N LEU A 258 3.58 11.32 11.62
CA LEU A 258 4.76 12.18 11.47
C LEU A 258 5.54 11.83 10.21
N GLY A 259 5.79 10.53 9.99
CA GLY A 259 6.51 10.04 8.82
C GLY A 259 5.82 10.42 7.51
N ALA A 260 4.49 10.31 7.44
CA ALA A 260 3.71 10.60 6.24
C ALA A 260 3.84 12.06 5.77
N ARG A 261 4.02 13.01 6.70
CA ARG A 261 4.25 14.42 6.35
C ARG A 261 5.60 14.61 5.67
N VAL A 262 6.62 13.90 6.15
CA VAL A 262 7.98 13.94 5.57
C VAL A 262 7.98 13.25 4.21
N GLY A 263 7.41 12.04 4.12
CA GLY A 263 7.33 11.27 2.88
C GLY A 263 6.58 12.02 1.78
N ALA A 264 5.41 12.58 2.10
CA ALA A 264 4.58 13.28 1.12
C ALA A 264 5.15 14.64 0.70
N GLY A 265 6.13 15.19 1.44
CA GLY A 265 6.89 16.35 0.99
C GLY A 265 8.02 15.98 0.04
N ALA A 266 8.49 14.72 0.07
CA ALA A 266 9.57 14.23 -0.78
C ALA A 266 9.07 13.72 -2.14
N THR A 267 7.79 13.36 -2.28
CA THR A 267 7.21 12.80 -3.54
C THR A 267 7.53 13.69 -4.74
N ASN A 268 7.17 14.98 -4.69
CA ASN A 268 7.35 15.92 -5.81
C ASN A 268 8.80 16.41 -5.99
N LEU A 269 9.74 15.88 -5.22
CA LEU A 269 11.17 16.26 -5.25
C LEU A 269 12.05 15.15 -5.81
N VAL A 270 11.52 13.94 -5.97
CA VAL A 270 12.27 12.76 -6.38
C VAL A 270 11.81 12.35 -7.77
N ASN A 271 12.75 11.98 -8.64
CA ASN A 271 12.44 11.58 -10.00
C ASN A 271 11.62 10.29 -10.04
N GLU A 272 10.75 10.16 -11.05
CA GLU A 272 9.86 9.01 -11.24
C GLU A 272 10.63 7.66 -11.31
N GLU A 273 11.79 7.63 -11.97
CA GLU A 273 12.64 6.43 -12.05
C GLU A 273 13.13 5.96 -10.67
N ASP A 274 13.54 6.90 -9.81
CA ASP A 274 14.01 6.60 -8.46
C ASP A 274 12.86 6.08 -7.58
N ILE A 275 11.65 6.62 -7.75
CA ILE A 275 10.45 6.14 -7.05
C ILE A 275 10.21 4.65 -7.36
N LYS A 276 10.25 4.26 -8.65
CA LYS A 276 10.07 2.86 -9.07
C LYS A 276 11.12 1.95 -8.46
N VAL A 277 12.39 2.38 -8.44
CA VAL A 277 13.50 1.62 -7.83
C VAL A 277 13.30 1.47 -6.33
N TYR A 278 12.98 2.55 -5.60
CA TYR A 278 12.72 2.50 -4.17
C TYR A 278 11.55 1.58 -3.84
N PHE A 279 10.48 1.63 -4.62
CA PHE A 279 9.32 0.77 -4.43
C PHE A 279 9.66 -0.70 -4.70
N GLY A 280 10.27 -1.00 -5.84
CA GLY A 280 10.67 -2.36 -6.22
C GLY A 280 11.62 -3.00 -5.20
N VAL A 281 12.66 -2.28 -4.77
CA VAL A 281 13.61 -2.74 -3.75
C VAL A 281 12.89 -3.01 -2.43
N MET A 282 11.98 -2.14 -2.01
CA MET A 282 11.25 -2.33 -0.75
C MET A 282 10.38 -3.60 -0.78
N LEU A 283 9.67 -3.83 -1.90
CA LEU A 283 8.85 -5.03 -2.07
C LEU A 283 9.70 -6.31 -2.09
N LEU A 284 10.82 -6.31 -2.82
CA LEU A 284 11.73 -7.46 -2.90
C LEU A 284 12.33 -7.80 -1.54
N LEU A 285 12.79 -6.80 -0.79
CA LEU A 285 13.32 -7.01 0.56
C LEU A 285 12.22 -7.47 1.54
N GLY A 286 11.01 -6.94 1.42
CA GLY A 286 9.85 -7.43 2.17
C GLY A 286 9.53 -8.90 1.87
N ALA A 287 9.53 -9.29 0.59
CA ALA A 287 9.34 -10.67 0.16
C ALA A 287 10.43 -11.59 0.73
N ILE A 288 11.70 -11.17 0.66
CA ILE A 288 12.84 -11.91 1.23
C ILE A 288 12.67 -12.04 2.74
N ALA A 289 12.30 -10.98 3.47
CA ALA A 289 12.09 -11.03 4.90
C ALA A 289 11.03 -12.08 5.27
N VAL A 290 9.86 -12.05 4.61
CA VAL A 290 8.79 -13.03 4.86
C VAL A 290 9.25 -14.45 4.53
N ALA A 291 9.92 -14.65 3.39
CA ALA A 291 10.42 -15.96 2.99
C ALA A 291 11.44 -16.52 3.99
N VAL A 292 12.39 -15.70 4.44
CA VAL A 292 13.41 -16.08 5.43
C VAL A 292 12.76 -16.53 6.73
N ARG A 293 11.72 -15.82 7.19
CA ARG A 293 11.00 -16.23 8.39
C ARG A 293 10.21 -17.52 8.20
N GLU A 294 9.52 -17.67 7.08
CA GLU A 294 8.77 -18.90 6.81
C GLU A 294 9.71 -20.12 6.81
N ILE A 295 10.88 -19.99 6.18
CA ILE A 295 11.94 -21.00 6.22
C ILE A 295 12.44 -21.22 7.66
N GLY A 296 12.59 -20.16 8.45
CA GLY A 296 12.94 -20.20 9.87
C GLY A 296 11.97 -21.03 10.70
N GLY A 297 10.67 -20.85 10.48
CA GLY A 297 9.61 -21.63 11.11
C GLY A 297 9.64 -23.10 10.70
N LEU A 298 9.87 -23.40 9.42
CA LEU A 298 9.93 -24.78 8.90
C LEU A 298 11.18 -25.55 9.36
N LEU A 299 12.32 -24.86 9.50
CA LEU A 299 13.59 -25.46 9.93
C LEU A 299 13.84 -25.37 11.44
N GLU A 300 12.89 -24.80 12.20
CA GLU A 300 13.00 -24.53 13.64
C GLU A 300 14.32 -23.80 13.98
N MET A 301 14.69 -22.79 13.18
CA MET A 301 15.92 -22.01 13.33
C MET A 301 15.63 -20.59 13.82
N PRO A 302 15.72 -20.30 15.14
CA PRO A 302 15.37 -19.00 15.71
C PRO A 302 16.21 -17.82 15.17
N ILE A 303 17.40 -18.11 14.66
CA ILE A 303 18.28 -17.09 14.08
C ILE A 303 17.68 -16.49 12.81
N LEU A 304 16.88 -17.25 12.05
CA LEU A 304 16.25 -16.77 10.82
C LEU A 304 15.11 -15.78 11.12
N ASP A 305 14.43 -15.89 12.26
CA ASP A 305 13.44 -14.90 12.69
C ASP A 305 14.10 -13.53 12.95
N VAL A 306 15.26 -13.54 13.62
CA VAL A 306 16.04 -12.32 13.89
C VAL A 306 16.57 -11.72 12.58
N VAL A 307 17.05 -12.55 11.66
CA VAL A 307 17.51 -12.10 10.35
C VAL A 307 16.35 -11.51 9.55
N SER A 308 15.18 -12.15 9.54
CA SER A 308 13.98 -11.63 8.88
C SER A 308 13.57 -10.26 9.44
N LEU A 309 13.55 -10.12 10.76
CA LEU A 309 13.26 -8.85 11.42
C LEU A 309 14.29 -7.77 11.07
N ALA A 310 15.58 -8.13 11.02
CA ALA A 310 16.64 -7.22 10.60
C ALA A 310 16.48 -6.80 9.13
N ILE A 311 16.07 -7.71 8.25
CA ILE A 311 15.82 -7.40 6.83
C ILE A 311 14.64 -6.44 6.70
N ILE A 312 13.51 -6.69 7.37
CA ILE A 312 12.32 -5.83 7.19
C ILE A 312 12.52 -4.43 7.78
N LEU A 313 13.12 -4.32 8.97
CA LEU A 313 13.44 -3.03 9.59
C LEU A 313 14.55 -2.31 8.83
N GLY A 314 15.58 -3.04 8.40
CA GLY A 314 16.68 -2.51 7.61
C GLY A 314 16.22 -2.02 6.25
N ALA A 315 15.32 -2.73 5.58
CA ALA A 315 14.70 -2.31 4.32
C ALA A 315 13.89 -1.03 4.51
N ALA A 316 13.02 -1.00 5.54
CA ALA A 316 12.23 0.18 5.83
C ALA A 316 13.12 1.40 6.11
N LEU A 317 14.20 1.22 6.89
CA LEU A 317 15.17 2.27 7.20
C LEU A 317 15.95 2.72 5.96
N LEU A 318 16.44 1.78 5.14
CA LEU A 318 17.21 2.06 3.93
C LEU A 318 16.37 2.89 2.96
N VAL A 319 15.17 2.41 2.63
CA VAL A 319 14.33 3.04 1.61
C VAL A 319 13.78 4.38 2.12
N SER A 320 13.32 4.47 3.38
CA SER A 320 12.87 5.75 3.93
C SER A 320 14.01 6.76 4.06
N GLY A 321 15.22 6.31 4.42
CA GLY A 321 16.42 7.13 4.43
C GLY A 321 16.81 7.62 3.04
N ALA A 322 16.72 6.77 2.02
CA ALA A 322 16.96 7.14 0.62
C ALA A 322 15.96 8.19 0.14
N VAL A 323 14.67 8.01 0.42
CA VAL A 323 13.62 8.99 0.10
C VAL A 323 13.92 10.35 0.73
N VAL A 324 14.25 10.39 2.01
CA VAL A 324 14.56 11.65 2.72
C VAL A 324 15.85 12.28 2.17
N TYR A 325 16.88 11.47 1.92
CA TYR A 325 18.14 11.94 1.36
C TYR A 325 17.94 12.59 -0.01
N SER A 326 17.27 11.90 -0.92
CA SER A 326 17.01 12.36 -2.29
C SER A 326 16.14 13.62 -2.31
N GLY A 327 15.12 13.71 -1.45
CA GLY A 327 14.33 14.93 -1.30
C GLY A 327 15.16 16.11 -0.79
N VAL A 328 16.05 15.90 0.19
CA VAL A 328 16.91 16.96 0.72
C VAL A 328 17.98 17.40 -0.28
N THR A 329 18.56 16.48 -1.06
CA THR A 329 19.54 16.84 -2.10
C THR A 329 18.90 17.69 -3.18
N MET A 330 17.71 17.33 -3.66
CA MET A 330 17.01 18.10 -4.68
C MET A 330 16.62 19.51 -4.21
N LEU A 331 16.19 19.65 -2.94
CA LEU A 331 15.93 20.97 -2.34
C LEU A 331 17.18 21.86 -2.30
N ARG A 332 18.35 21.27 -2.02
CA ARG A 332 19.62 22.02 -2.00
C ARG A 332 20.05 22.44 -3.39
N GLU A 333 19.89 21.58 -4.38
CA GLU A 333 20.19 21.90 -5.79
C GLU A 333 19.31 23.06 -6.27
N ASN A 334 18.00 23.00 -6.03
CA ASN A 334 17.06 24.06 -6.38
C ASN A 334 17.37 25.40 -5.67
N ALA A 335 17.77 25.36 -4.40
CA ALA A 335 18.18 26.56 -3.66
C ALA A 335 19.47 27.18 -4.21
N SER A 336 20.40 26.36 -4.71
CA SER A 336 21.67 26.83 -5.29
C SER A 336 21.56 27.35 -6.73
N ALA A 337 20.49 26.96 -7.45
CA ALA A 337 20.24 27.36 -8.83
C ALA A 337 19.49 28.70 -8.98
N SER A 338 19.01 29.29 -7.87
CA SER A 338 18.36 30.62 -7.89
C SER A 338 19.42 31.72 -8.06
N PRO A 339 19.34 32.60 -9.10
CA PRO A 339 20.29 33.69 -9.26
C PRO A 339 20.16 34.67 -8.08
N PRO A 340 21.27 35.29 -7.64
CA PRO A 340 21.18 36.32 -6.61
C PRO A 340 20.29 37.44 -7.13
N THR A 341 19.23 37.74 -6.38
CA THR A 341 18.38 38.91 -6.61
C THR A 341 19.30 40.13 -6.69
N ALA A 342 19.37 40.74 -7.88
CA ALA A 342 20.12 41.96 -8.10
C ALA A 342 19.42 43.10 -7.34
N ASP A 343 19.99 43.48 -6.21
CA ASP A 343 19.76 44.77 -5.55
C ASP A 343 20.56 45.89 -6.24
#